data_AF-D3FEA8-F1
#
_entry.id   AF-D3FEA8-F1
#
_cell.length_a   1.000
_cell.length_b   1.000
_cell.length_c   1.000
_cell.angle_alpha   90.00
_cell.angle_beta   90.00
_cell.angle_gamma   90.00
#
_symmetry.space_group_name_H-M   'P 1'
#
loop_
_entity.id
_entity.type
_entity.pdbx_description
1 polymer ?
#
loop_
_entity_poly.entity_id
_entity_poly.type
_entity_poly.pdbx_seq_one_letter_code
_entity_poly.pdbx_strand_id
1 'polypeptide(L)'
;MELFAFVLRGAIETAINLRYLITHGSDATYEAFVRHSLKLEKQLRDRVVAAIEERGGVVMPMEHGMLEGIEAAFRTAEVEPEDVDPVSRAPWSKGGAFGRFKALGVEDLYGPYFGVQSSYVHGAWQELVQHHLEVQPDGRFLPRATFDEGLAVAPLLIAVDVLGGATVDYLRAAAPPTRDRDVLEGRIDVCGENASAIRAAYRRFRGMPDLTGA
;
A
#
# COMPACT_ATOMS: atom_id res chain seq x y z
N MET A 1 11.85 7.74 -9.68
CA MET A 1 10.73 6.78 -9.83
C MET A 1 10.44 6.00 -8.56
N GLU A 2 11.46 5.61 -7.81
CA GLU A 2 11.33 4.82 -6.56
C GLU A 2 10.41 5.47 -5.52
N LEU A 3 10.59 6.75 -5.21
CA LEU A 3 9.72 7.47 -4.27
C LEU A 3 8.24 7.43 -4.67
N PHE A 4 7.97 7.54 -5.98
CA PHE A 4 6.61 7.43 -6.50
C PHE A 4 6.07 6.01 -6.35
N ALA A 5 6.88 4.98 -6.64
CA ALA A 5 6.52 3.58 -6.41
C ALA A 5 6.18 3.29 -4.93
N PHE A 6 6.87 3.91 -3.98
CA PHE A 6 6.60 3.76 -2.54
C PHE A 6 5.21 4.28 -2.17
N VAL A 7 4.89 5.50 -2.60
CA VAL A 7 3.58 6.12 -2.35
C VAL A 7 2.47 5.34 -3.06
N LEU A 8 2.71 4.96 -4.33
CA LEU A 8 1.73 4.25 -5.14
C LEU A 8 1.37 2.89 -4.54
N ARG A 9 2.37 2.13 -4.08
CA ARG A 9 2.15 0.85 -3.41
C ARG A 9 1.26 1.02 -2.18
N GLY A 10 1.60 1.97 -1.30
CA GLY A 10 0.83 2.23 -0.09
C GLY A 10 -0.61 2.65 -0.39
N ALA A 11 -0.81 3.49 -1.40
CA ALA A 11 -2.14 3.91 -1.85
C ALA A 11 -2.97 2.74 -2.39
N ILE A 12 -2.37 1.87 -3.21
CA ILE A 12 -3.03 0.67 -3.73
C ILE A 12 -3.37 -0.31 -2.62
N GLU A 13 -2.45 -0.57 -1.69
CA GLU A 13 -2.71 -1.46 -0.56
C GLU A 13 -3.85 -0.93 0.31
N THR A 14 -3.88 0.39 0.55
CA THR A 14 -4.96 1.06 1.29
C THR A 14 -6.29 0.90 0.58
N ALA A 15 -6.34 1.12 -0.74
CA ALA A 15 -7.54 0.93 -1.55
C ALA A 15 -8.04 -0.52 -1.53
N ILE A 16 -7.15 -1.51 -1.65
CA ILE A 16 -7.50 -2.92 -1.55
C ILE A 16 -8.03 -3.28 -0.16
N ASN A 17 -7.37 -2.79 0.90
CA ASN A 17 -7.82 -3.01 2.28
C ASN A 17 -9.22 -2.42 2.48
N LEU A 18 -9.45 -1.18 2.04
CA LEU A 18 -10.74 -0.50 2.13
C LEU A 18 -11.84 -1.28 1.40
N ARG A 19 -11.63 -1.65 0.14
CA ARG A 19 -12.60 -2.43 -0.64
C ARG A 19 -12.90 -3.78 0.01
N TYR A 20 -11.87 -4.45 0.52
CA TYR A 20 -12.04 -5.72 1.23
C TYR A 20 -12.88 -5.54 2.50
N LEU A 21 -12.58 -4.50 3.30
CA LEU A 21 -13.29 -4.17 4.53
C LEU A 21 -14.75 -3.75 4.27
N ILE A 22 -15.05 -3.09 3.15
CA ILE A 22 -16.42 -2.76 2.76
C ILE A 22 -17.19 -4.02 2.33
N THR A 23 -16.56 -4.87 1.52
CA THR A 23 -17.25 -6.00 0.84
C THR A 23 -17.36 -7.25 1.71
N HIS A 24 -16.33 -7.52 2.52
CA HIS A 24 -16.17 -8.75 3.31
C HIS A 24 -16.02 -8.46 4.81
N GLY A 25 -16.25 -7.21 5.22
CA GLY A 25 -16.13 -6.79 6.60
C GLY A 25 -17.13 -7.47 7.53
N SER A 26 -16.68 -7.68 8.76
CA SER A 26 -17.46 -8.09 9.92
C SER A 26 -16.80 -7.49 11.15
N ASP A 27 -17.51 -7.38 12.26
CA ASP A 27 -16.96 -6.82 13.50
C ASP A 27 -15.62 -7.46 13.87
N ALA A 28 -15.54 -8.79 13.79
CA ALA A 28 -14.29 -9.53 14.03
C ALA A 28 -13.17 -9.18 13.04
N THR A 29 -13.51 -8.90 11.77
CA THR A 29 -12.52 -8.50 10.75
C THR A 29 -12.03 -7.07 10.97
N TYR A 30 -12.93 -6.15 11.33
CA TYR A 30 -12.56 -4.77 11.67
C TYR A 30 -11.67 -4.73 12.91
N GLU A 31 -12.04 -5.44 13.97
CA GLU A 31 -11.26 -5.55 15.20
C GLU A 31 -9.88 -6.17 14.93
N ALA A 32 -9.82 -7.24 14.13
CA ALA A 32 -8.55 -7.85 13.72
C ALA A 32 -7.69 -6.88 12.89
N PHE A 33 -8.28 -6.10 11.99
CA PHE A 33 -7.58 -5.08 11.21
C PHE A 33 -6.99 -3.99 12.11
N VAL A 34 -7.78 -3.45 13.05
CA VAL A 34 -7.34 -2.41 13.99
C VAL A 34 -6.20 -2.93 14.87
N ARG A 35 -6.37 -4.08 15.54
CA ARG A 35 -5.32 -4.69 16.36
C ARG A 35 -4.05 -5.00 15.55
N HIS A 36 -4.21 -5.50 14.33
CA HIS A 36 -3.07 -5.76 13.46
C HIS A 36 -2.31 -4.49 13.09
N SER A 37 -3.02 -3.38 12.91
CA SER A 37 -2.43 -2.09 12.54
C SER A 37 -1.63 -1.47 13.69
N LEU A 38 -2.00 -1.74 14.94
CA LEU A 38 -1.34 -1.24 16.16
C LEU A 38 -0.12 -2.06 16.61
N LYS A 39 0.28 -3.10 15.86
CA LYS A 39 1.39 -3.98 16.26
C LYS A 39 2.72 -3.25 16.37
N LEU A 40 2.99 -2.31 15.46
CA LEU A 40 4.24 -1.57 15.47
C LEU A 40 4.29 -0.60 16.64
N GLU A 41 3.18 0.05 16.95
CA GLU A 41 2.99 0.91 18.12
C GLU A 41 3.22 0.11 19.41
N LYS A 42 2.66 -1.09 19.52
CA LYS A 42 2.90 -1.99 20.66
C LYS A 42 4.38 -2.37 20.78
N GLN A 43 5.01 -2.81 19.69
CA GLN A 43 6.44 -3.18 19.69
C GLN A 43 7.33 -2.00 20.09
N LEU A 44 7.03 -0.80 19.59
CA LEU A 44 7.79 0.40 19.90
C LEU A 44 7.59 0.81 21.35
N ARG A 45 6.35 0.76 21.87
CA ARG A 45 6.03 1.00 23.28
C ARG A 45 6.87 0.11 24.18
N ASP A 46 6.85 -1.20 23.93
CA ASP A 46 7.51 -2.17 24.79
C ASP A 46 9.03 -1.96 24.79
N ARG A 47 9.61 -1.60 23.64
CA ARG A 47 11.05 -1.23 23.56
C ARG A 47 11.38 0.02 24.35
N VAL A 48 10.56 1.06 24.24
CA VAL A 48 10.78 2.33 24.95
C VAL A 48 10.64 2.13 26.46
N VAL A 49 9.60 1.42 26.90
CA VAL A 49 9.38 1.10 28.32
C VAL A 49 10.55 0.29 28.89
N ALA A 50 10.98 -0.76 28.20
CA ALA A 50 12.13 -1.54 28.63
C ALA A 50 13.42 -0.70 28.74
N ALA A 51 13.65 0.23 27.81
CA ALA A 51 14.80 1.13 27.85
C ALA A 51 14.75 2.13 29.03
N ILE A 52 13.55 2.60 29.38
CA ILE A 52 13.32 3.45 30.57
C ILE A 52 13.61 2.67 31.85
N GLU A 53 13.10 1.43 31.94
CA GLU A 53 13.32 0.54 33.09
C GLU A 53 14.80 0.22 33.29
N GLU A 54 15.53 -0.10 32.21
CA GLU A 54 16.98 -0.37 32.24
C GLU A 54 17.79 0.83 32.79
N ARG A 55 17.29 2.05 32.56
CA ARG A 55 17.89 3.29 33.07
C ARG A 55 17.35 3.72 34.44
N GLY A 56 16.67 2.83 35.16
CA GLY A 56 16.14 3.11 36.50
C GLY A 56 14.97 4.08 36.52
N GLY A 57 14.15 4.11 35.46
CA GLY A 57 12.95 4.93 35.37
C GLY A 57 13.17 6.34 34.82
N VAL A 58 14.37 6.67 34.35
CA VAL A 58 14.66 7.98 33.75
C VAL A 58 14.08 8.05 32.34
N VAL A 59 13.04 8.86 32.18
CA VAL A 59 12.36 9.13 30.91
C VAL A 59 13.04 10.28 30.19
N MET A 60 13.41 10.07 28.93
CA MET A 60 13.98 11.10 28.06
C MET A 60 12.88 11.92 27.36
N PRO A 61 13.12 13.19 27.00
CA PRO A 61 12.11 14.02 26.33
C PRO A 61 11.54 13.40 25.04
N MET A 62 12.38 12.74 24.22
CA MET A 62 11.92 12.06 23.01
C MET A 62 11.03 10.86 23.31
N GLU A 63 11.34 10.10 24.36
CA GLU A 63 10.56 8.92 24.74
C GLU A 63 9.19 9.31 25.29
N HIS A 64 9.11 10.41 26.03
CA HIS A 64 7.83 10.97 26.46
C HIS A 64 6.93 11.28 25.25
N GLY A 65 7.43 12.04 24.26
CA GLY A 65 6.66 12.36 23.05
C GLY A 65 6.30 11.12 22.21
N MET A 66 7.19 10.14 22.14
CA MET A 66 6.91 8.86 21.47
C MET A 66 5.78 8.09 22.18
N LEU A 67 5.84 7.97 23.51
CA LEU A 67 4.82 7.30 24.30
C LEU A 67 3.47 8.01 24.20
N GLU A 68 3.44 9.34 24.25
CA GLU A 68 2.20 10.11 24.06
C GLU A 68 1.53 9.83 22.72
N GLY A 69 2.31 9.81 21.62
CA GLY A 69 1.80 9.51 20.29
C GLY A 69 1.28 8.08 20.17
N ILE A 70 2.01 7.11 20.72
CA ILE A 70 1.61 5.70 20.78
C ILE A 70 0.31 5.55 21.57
N GLU A 71 0.22 6.12 22.77
CA GLU A 71 -0.97 6.02 23.62
C GLU A 71 -2.17 6.72 22.97
N ALA A 72 -1.95 7.84 22.26
CA ALA A 72 -3.01 8.48 21.49
C ALA A 72 -3.57 7.57 20.39
N ALA A 73 -2.72 6.79 19.72
CA ALA A 73 -3.16 5.82 18.73
C ALA A 73 -4.03 4.72 19.35
N PHE A 74 -3.60 4.14 20.48
CA PHE A 74 -4.39 3.13 21.22
C PHE A 74 -5.73 3.68 21.73
N ARG A 75 -5.73 4.89 22.31
CA ARG A 75 -6.97 5.54 22.77
C ARG A 75 -7.92 5.82 21.61
N THR A 76 -7.42 6.32 20.48
CA THR A 76 -8.25 6.61 19.29
C THR A 76 -8.87 5.34 18.72
N ALA A 77 -8.16 4.22 18.82
CA ALA A 77 -8.62 2.93 18.35
C ALA A 77 -9.51 2.19 19.37
N GLU A 78 -9.63 2.70 20.60
CA GLU A 78 -10.33 2.03 21.72
C GLU A 78 -9.81 0.60 21.97
N VAL A 79 -8.49 0.41 21.87
CA VAL A 79 -7.81 -0.88 22.11
C VAL A 79 -6.82 -0.73 23.25
N GLU A 80 -6.85 -1.66 24.21
CA GLU A 80 -5.81 -1.74 25.23
C GLU A 80 -4.52 -2.34 24.64
N PRO A 81 -3.33 -1.78 24.94
CA PRO A 81 -2.06 -2.30 24.42
C PRO A 81 -1.82 -3.80 24.70
N GLU A 82 -2.38 -4.32 25.79
CA GLU A 82 -2.27 -5.71 26.22
C GLU A 82 -3.09 -6.67 25.35
N ASP A 83 -4.10 -6.17 24.63
CA ASP A 83 -4.93 -6.97 23.71
C ASP A 83 -4.28 -7.16 22.34
N VAL A 84 -3.16 -6.49 22.07
CA VAL A 84 -2.41 -6.61 20.84
C VAL A 84 -1.25 -7.59 21.04
N ASP A 85 -1.25 -8.70 20.30
CA ASP A 85 -0.10 -9.59 20.19
C ASP A 85 0.93 -9.00 19.19
N PRO A 86 2.07 -8.48 19.67
CA PRO A 86 3.07 -7.87 18.80
C PRO A 86 3.89 -8.88 18.00
N VAL A 87 3.90 -10.16 18.38
CA VAL A 87 4.71 -11.20 17.72
C VAL A 87 3.91 -12.03 16.72
N SER A 88 2.57 -11.98 16.80
CA SER A 88 1.70 -12.67 15.86
C SER A 88 2.01 -12.28 14.41
N ARG A 89 2.33 -13.30 13.60
CA ARG A 89 2.45 -13.17 12.14
C ARG A 89 1.15 -13.48 11.40
N ALA A 90 0.09 -13.78 12.15
CA ALA A 90 -1.19 -14.10 11.55
C ALA A 90 -1.72 -12.86 10.79
N PRO A 91 -2.10 -13.02 9.51
CA PRO A 91 -2.76 -11.95 8.79
C PRO A 91 -4.16 -11.71 9.35
N TRP A 92 -4.62 -10.46 9.34
CA TRP A 92 -6.00 -10.12 9.74
C TRP A 92 -7.05 -10.56 8.71
N SER A 93 -6.63 -10.90 7.50
CA SER A 93 -7.46 -11.46 6.43
C SER A 93 -6.98 -12.85 6.04
N LYS A 94 -7.91 -13.72 5.61
CA LYS A 94 -7.56 -15.05 5.09
C LYS A 94 -6.61 -14.91 3.90
N GLY A 95 -5.44 -15.55 3.98
CA GLY A 95 -4.43 -15.50 2.91
C GLY A 95 -3.64 -14.19 2.81
N GLY A 96 -3.72 -13.31 3.82
CA GLY A 96 -2.95 -12.06 3.86
C GLY A 96 -3.31 -11.10 2.72
N ALA A 97 -2.33 -10.30 2.28
CA ALA A 97 -2.52 -9.34 1.20
C ALA A 97 -3.01 -10.00 -0.09
N PHE A 98 -2.37 -11.07 -0.55
CA PHE A 98 -2.81 -11.81 -1.74
C PHE A 98 -4.26 -12.32 -1.61
N GLY A 99 -4.63 -12.83 -0.43
CA GLY A 99 -6.00 -13.26 -0.17
C GLY A 99 -7.03 -12.14 -0.32
N ARG A 100 -6.69 -10.89 0.00
CA ARG A 100 -7.57 -9.73 -0.22
C ARG A 100 -7.73 -9.42 -1.70
N PHE A 101 -6.65 -9.45 -2.47
CA PHE A 101 -6.71 -9.26 -3.93
C PHE A 101 -7.59 -10.33 -4.58
N LYS A 102 -7.40 -11.60 -4.19
CA LYS A 102 -8.21 -12.72 -4.69
C LYS A 102 -9.69 -12.61 -4.31
N ALA A 103 -9.99 -12.23 -3.07
CA ALA A 103 -11.38 -12.05 -2.63
C ALA A 103 -12.12 -10.95 -3.40
N LEU A 104 -11.39 -9.97 -3.94
CA LEU A 104 -11.93 -8.88 -4.76
C LEU A 104 -11.91 -9.19 -6.27
N GLY A 105 -11.45 -10.38 -6.68
CA GLY A 105 -11.35 -10.76 -8.09
C GLY A 105 -10.31 -9.97 -8.89
N VAL A 106 -9.26 -9.47 -8.21
CA VAL A 106 -8.18 -8.68 -8.82
C VAL A 106 -6.80 -9.28 -8.54
N GLU A 107 -6.71 -10.59 -8.33
CA GLU A 107 -5.46 -11.31 -8.04
C GLU A 107 -4.34 -11.05 -9.07
N ASP A 108 -4.68 -10.85 -10.33
CA ASP A 108 -3.72 -10.58 -11.41
C ASP A 108 -2.97 -9.25 -11.21
N LEU A 109 -3.54 -8.34 -10.40
CA LEU A 109 -2.89 -7.09 -10.02
C LEU A 109 -1.88 -7.29 -8.88
N TYR A 110 -1.94 -8.40 -8.12
CA TYR A 110 -1.05 -8.58 -6.97
C TYR A 110 0.43 -8.62 -7.36
N GLY A 111 0.80 -9.41 -8.37
CA GLY A 111 2.19 -9.51 -8.82
C GLY A 111 2.77 -8.17 -9.27
N PRO A 112 2.13 -7.47 -10.24
CA PRO A 112 2.61 -6.19 -10.75
C PRO A 112 2.65 -5.05 -9.71
N TYR A 113 1.68 -4.98 -8.79
CA TYR A 113 1.56 -3.86 -7.84
C TYR A 113 2.16 -4.13 -6.46
N PHE A 114 2.06 -5.37 -6.00
CA PHE A 114 2.53 -5.74 -4.69
C PHE A 114 3.87 -6.46 -4.76
N GLY A 115 4.05 -7.38 -5.71
CA GLY A 115 5.31 -8.09 -5.91
C GLY A 115 6.42 -7.18 -6.44
N VAL A 116 6.26 -6.70 -7.67
CA VAL A 116 7.29 -5.90 -8.36
C VAL A 116 7.58 -4.60 -7.63
N GLN A 117 6.56 -3.91 -7.12
CA GLN A 117 6.80 -2.66 -6.40
C GLN A 117 7.50 -2.87 -5.05
N SER A 118 7.40 -4.07 -4.45
CA SER A 118 8.15 -4.39 -3.21
C SER A 118 9.65 -4.37 -3.46
N SER A 119 10.06 -4.77 -4.67
CA SER A 119 11.47 -4.76 -5.06
C SER A 119 12.05 -3.36 -5.03
N TYR A 120 11.27 -2.34 -5.41
CA TYR A 120 11.70 -0.94 -5.27
C TYR A 120 11.80 -0.55 -3.79
N VAL A 121 10.80 -0.90 -2.96
CA VAL A 121 10.77 -0.52 -1.53
C VAL A 121 11.92 -1.12 -0.73
N HIS A 122 12.32 -2.34 -1.07
CA HIS A 122 13.33 -3.08 -0.31
C HIS A 122 14.73 -3.06 -0.94
N GLY A 123 14.95 -2.31 -2.03
CA GLY A 123 16.24 -2.28 -2.74
C GLY A 123 16.66 -3.67 -3.23
N ALA A 124 15.71 -4.43 -3.78
CA ALA A 124 15.98 -5.78 -4.25
C ALA A 124 16.89 -5.77 -5.49
N TRP A 125 17.49 -6.91 -5.82
CA TRP A 125 18.44 -7.04 -6.94
C TRP A 125 17.91 -6.49 -8.27
N GLN A 126 16.64 -6.73 -8.59
CA GLN A 126 16.01 -6.22 -9.80
C GLN A 126 15.99 -4.70 -9.87
N GLU A 127 15.82 -4.02 -8.74
CA GLU A 127 15.86 -2.56 -8.69
C GLU A 127 17.28 -2.07 -8.93
N LEU A 128 18.28 -2.66 -8.26
CA LEU A 128 19.69 -2.33 -8.45
C LEU A 128 20.11 -2.46 -9.92
N VAL A 129 19.76 -3.58 -10.57
CA VAL A 129 20.10 -3.82 -11.96
C VAL A 129 19.38 -2.89 -12.93
N GLN A 130 18.11 -2.54 -12.66
CA GLN A 130 17.32 -1.70 -13.56
C GLN A 130 17.71 -0.22 -13.46
N HIS A 131 17.96 0.26 -12.24
CA HIS A 131 18.04 1.69 -11.94
C HIS A 131 19.45 2.16 -11.58
N HIS A 132 20.24 1.33 -10.90
CA HIS A 132 21.50 1.76 -10.29
C HIS A 132 22.76 1.15 -10.92
N LEU A 133 22.62 0.16 -11.79
CA LEU A 133 23.75 -0.53 -12.41
C LEU A 133 23.72 -0.43 -13.94
N GLU A 134 24.91 -0.41 -14.51
CA GLU A 134 25.17 -0.59 -15.93
C GLU A 134 25.82 -1.96 -16.14
N VAL A 135 25.12 -2.84 -16.86
CA VAL A 135 25.62 -4.18 -17.20
C VAL A 135 26.62 -4.05 -18.35
N GLN A 136 27.87 -4.43 -18.08
CA GLN A 136 28.95 -4.40 -19.04
C GLN A 136 28.88 -5.62 -19.98
N PRO A 137 29.48 -5.57 -21.19
CA PRO A 137 29.46 -6.69 -22.13
C PRO A 137 30.06 -8.00 -21.62
N ASP A 138 30.97 -7.91 -20.63
CA ASP A 138 31.60 -9.06 -19.98
C ASP A 138 30.82 -9.58 -18.76
N GLY A 139 29.62 -9.04 -18.52
CA GLY A 139 28.76 -9.41 -17.39
C GLY A 139 29.12 -8.73 -16.07
N ARG A 140 30.12 -7.85 -16.03
CA ARG A 140 30.40 -7.03 -14.83
C ARG A 140 29.41 -5.86 -14.72
N PHE A 141 29.39 -5.23 -13.55
CA PHE A 141 28.50 -4.09 -13.28
C PHE A 141 29.30 -2.85 -12.93
N LEU A 142 28.87 -1.70 -13.44
CA LEU A 142 29.33 -0.38 -12.99
C LEU A 142 28.16 0.38 -12.35
N PRO A 143 28.38 1.22 -11.33
CA PRO A 143 27.33 2.11 -10.84
C PRO A 143 26.90 3.08 -11.93
N ARG A 144 25.59 3.22 -12.13
CA ARG A 144 25.03 4.28 -12.96
C ARG A 144 25.11 5.60 -12.20
N ALA A 145 25.88 6.55 -12.73
CA ALA A 145 26.11 7.85 -12.08
C ALA A 145 25.00 8.89 -12.36
N THR A 146 24.03 8.55 -13.20
CA THR A 146 22.95 9.44 -13.62
C THR A 146 21.59 8.88 -13.22
N PHE A 147 20.68 9.78 -12.84
CA PHE A 147 19.29 9.47 -12.45
C PHE A 147 18.31 9.81 -13.57
N ASP A 148 18.67 9.51 -14.82
CA ASP A 148 17.84 9.83 -15.97
C ASP A 148 16.72 8.79 -16.11
N GLU A 149 15.63 9.01 -15.37
CA GLU A 149 14.52 8.08 -15.31
C GLU A 149 13.33 8.61 -16.11
N GLY A 150 13.06 7.98 -17.25
CA GLY A 150 11.76 8.13 -17.90
C GLY A 150 10.65 7.64 -16.97
N LEU A 151 9.60 8.46 -16.81
CA LEU A 151 8.42 8.07 -16.03
C LEU A 151 7.79 6.79 -16.62
N ALA A 152 7.83 5.69 -15.88
CA ALA A 152 7.02 4.53 -16.19
C ALA A 152 5.57 4.87 -15.87
N VAL A 153 4.79 5.24 -16.89
CA VAL A 153 3.39 5.66 -16.73
C VAL A 153 2.44 4.51 -16.43
N ALA A 154 2.82 3.27 -16.76
CA ALA A 154 1.91 2.12 -16.63
C ALA A 154 1.45 1.87 -15.18
N PRO A 155 2.33 1.86 -14.15
CA PRO A 155 1.90 1.77 -12.76
C PRO A 155 0.90 2.87 -12.37
N LEU A 156 1.15 4.12 -12.77
CA LEU A 156 0.28 5.26 -12.47
C LEU A 156 -1.11 5.07 -13.08
N LEU A 157 -1.18 4.73 -14.37
CA LEU A 157 -2.45 4.63 -15.09
C LEU A 157 -3.35 3.53 -14.53
N ILE A 158 -2.77 2.41 -14.12
CA ILE A 158 -3.55 1.30 -13.56
C ILE A 158 -3.93 1.56 -12.10
N ALA A 159 -3.15 2.35 -11.37
CA ALA A 159 -3.55 2.79 -10.03
C ALA A 159 -4.83 3.63 -10.06
N VAL A 160 -5.09 4.37 -11.15
CA VAL A 160 -6.35 5.10 -11.34
C VAL A 160 -7.54 4.16 -11.24
N ASP A 161 -7.49 2.97 -11.87
CA ASP A 161 -8.58 2.00 -11.86
C ASP A 161 -8.82 1.47 -10.43
N VAL A 162 -7.75 1.12 -9.71
CA VAL A 162 -7.85 0.58 -8.35
C VAL A 162 -8.35 1.63 -7.36
N LEU A 163 -7.80 2.85 -7.42
CA LEU A 163 -8.16 3.96 -6.55
C LEU A 163 -9.58 4.46 -6.85
N GLY A 164 -9.93 4.57 -8.14
CA GLY A 164 -11.26 4.95 -8.60
C GLY A 164 -12.32 3.96 -8.13
N GLY A 165 -12.09 2.66 -8.34
CA GLY A 165 -12.98 1.61 -7.86
C GLY A 165 -13.16 1.64 -6.33
N ALA A 166 -12.07 1.81 -5.57
CA ALA A 166 -12.16 1.94 -4.13
C ALA A 166 -12.95 3.18 -3.68
N THR A 167 -12.79 4.29 -4.38
CA THR A 167 -13.53 5.53 -4.10
C THR A 167 -15.02 5.34 -4.35
N VAL A 168 -15.41 4.70 -5.46
CA VAL A 168 -16.81 4.40 -5.77
C VAL A 168 -17.41 3.45 -4.73
N ASP A 169 -16.70 2.37 -4.38
CA ASP A 169 -17.15 1.42 -3.35
C ASP A 169 -17.37 2.12 -2.01
N TYR A 170 -16.46 3.02 -1.61
CA TYR A 170 -16.61 3.82 -0.40
C TYR A 170 -17.80 4.78 -0.47
N LEU A 171 -17.97 5.53 -1.57
CA LEU A 171 -19.09 6.46 -1.73
C LEU A 171 -20.43 5.74 -1.62
N ARG A 172 -20.55 4.55 -2.21
CA ARG A 172 -21.77 3.74 -2.16
C ARG A 172 -22.05 3.19 -0.76
N ALA A 173 -21.00 2.83 0.00
CA ALA A 173 -21.13 2.33 1.36
C ALA A 173 -21.42 3.45 2.37
N ALA A 174 -20.78 4.61 2.22
CA ALA A 174 -20.83 5.70 3.20
C ALA A 174 -22.02 6.66 2.99
N ALA A 175 -22.59 6.74 1.79
CA ALA A 175 -23.63 7.70 1.46
C ALA A 175 -24.79 7.08 0.67
N PRO A 176 -26.05 7.47 0.97
CA PRO A 176 -27.20 7.03 0.20
C PRO A 176 -27.14 7.56 -1.25
N PRO A 177 -27.91 6.98 -2.18
CA PRO A 177 -27.99 7.48 -3.55
C PRO A 177 -28.49 8.92 -3.59
N THR A 178 -27.68 9.80 -4.18
CA THR A 178 -28.03 11.20 -4.42
C THR A 178 -27.49 11.63 -5.79
N ARG A 179 -28.08 12.69 -6.36
CA ARG A 179 -27.59 13.27 -7.61
C ARG A 179 -26.11 13.65 -7.53
N ASP A 180 -25.66 14.19 -6.40
CA ASP A 180 -24.27 14.59 -6.23
C ASP A 180 -23.34 13.38 -6.20
N ARG A 181 -23.77 12.27 -5.57
CA ARG A 181 -23.04 10.99 -5.60
C ARG A 181 -22.93 10.46 -7.04
N ASP A 182 -24.03 10.44 -7.79
CA ASP A 182 -24.05 9.96 -9.17
C ASP A 182 -23.13 10.80 -10.08
N VAL A 183 -23.08 12.12 -9.87
CA VAL A 183 -22.16 13.02 -10.57
C VAL A 183 -20.70 12.71 -10.23
N LEU A 184 -20.39 12.41 -8.98
CA LEU A 184 -19.03 12.04 -8.56
C LEU A 184 -18.61 10.69 -9.13
N GLU A 185 -19.48 9.67 -9.06
CA GLU A 185 -19.25 8.35 -9.67
C GLU A 185 -18.96 8.49 -11.17
N GLY A 186 -19.80 9.23 -11.91
CA GLY A 186 -19.58 9.44 -13.34
C GLY A 186 -18.29 10.20 -13.67
N ARG A 187 -17.82 11.10 -12.80
CA ARG A 187 -16.52 11.76 -12.96
C ARG A 187 -15.35 10.79 -12.74
N ILE A 188 -15.48 9.86 -11.80
CA ILE A 188 -14.47 8.83 -11.53
C ILE A 188 -14.40 7.87 -12.72
N ASP A 189 -15.54 7.47 -13.27
CA ASP A 189 -15.60 6.60 -14.45
C ASP A 189 -14.89 7.24 -15.65
N VAL A 190 -15.15 8.53 -15.92
CA VAL A 190 -14.46 9.29 -16.97
C VAL A 190 -12.94 9.35 -16.75
N CYS A 191 -12.47 9.43 -15.50
CA CYS A 191 -11.04 9.35 -15.20
C CYS A 191 -10.45 7.97 -15.56
N GLY A 192 -11.16 6.88 -15.26
CA GLY A 192 -10.76 5.52 -15.64
C GLY A 192 -10.72 5.31 -17.16
N GLU A 193 -11.73 5.81 -17.88
CA GLU A 193 -11.77 5.80 -19.34
C GLU A 193 -10.59 6.56 -19.96
N ASN A 194 -10.30 7.75 -19.45
CA ASN A 194 -9.16 8.55 -19.89
C ASN A 194 -7.82 7.86 -19.60
N ALA A 195 -7.65 7.26 -18.43
CA ALA A 195 -6.44 6.52 -18.07
C ALA A 195 -6.23 5.32 -19.01
N SER A 196 -7.31 4.60 -19.33
CA SER A 196 -7.30 3.50 -20.29
C SER A 196 -6.91 3.96 -21.71
N ALA A 197 -7.46 5.08 -22.17
CA ALA A 197 -7.12 5.67 -23.46
C ALA A 197 -5.65 6.11 -23.53
N ILE A 198 -5.13 6.77 -22.49
CA ILE A 198 -3.73 7.16 -22.38
C ILE A 198 -2.82 5.92 -22.37
N ARG A 199 -3.20 4.87 -21.65
CA ARG A 199 -2.44 3.60 -21.59
C ARG A 199 -2.34 2.95 -22.97
N ALA A 200 -3.44 2.92 -23.72
CA ALA A 200 -3.47 2.39 -25.09
C ALA A 200 -2.59 3.22 -26.03
N ALA A 201 -2.67 4.55 -25.95
CA ALA A 201 -1.83 5.46 -26.74
C ALA A 201 -0.33 5.30 -26.41
N TYR A 202 0.02 5.21 -25.13
CA TYR A 202 1.40 5.02 -24.68
C TYR A 202 2.00 3.70 -25.15
N ARG A 203 1.23 2.59 -25.09
CA ARG A 203 1.65 1.29 -25.63
C ARG A 203 1.96 1.35 -27.11
N ARG A 204 1.10 2.02 -27.90
CA ARG A 204 1.32 2.25 -29.34
C ARG A 204 2.59 3.04 -29.61
N PHE A 205 2.81 4.13 -28.85
CA PHE A 205 4.01 4.94 -28.98
C PHE A 205 5.30 4.17 -28.66
N ARG A 206 5.27 3.25 -27.68
CA ARG A 206 6.44 2.45 -27.27
C ARG A 206 6.58 1.12 -28.02
N GLY A 207 5.68 0.77 -28.94
CA GLY A 207 5.72 -0.50 -29.67
C GLY A 207 5.52 -1.75 -28.80
N MET A 208 4.81 -1.64 -27.68
CA MET A 208 4.58 -2.76 -26.76
C MET A 208 3.37 -3.63 -27.18
N PRO A 209 3.45 -4.97 -27.12
CA PRO A 209 2.32 -5.85 -27.42
C PRO A 209 1.19 -5.77 -26.39
N ASP A 210 -0.03 -6.12 -26.78
CA ASP A 210 -1.20 -6.14 -25.90
C ASP A 210 -1.20 -7.40 -25.01
N LEU A 211 -1.11 -7.21 -23.70
CA LEU A 211 -1.07 -8.28 -22.71
C LEU A 211 -2.45 -8.63 -22.14
N THR A 212 -3.54 -8.07 -22.70
CA THR A 212 -4.91 -8.37 -22.24
C THR A 212 -5.56 -9.57 -22.96
N GLY A 213 -4.78 -10.33 -23.73
CA GLY A 213 -5.23 -11.56 -24.39
C GLY A 213 -4.36 -12.76 -24.03
N ALA A 214 -4.68 -13.42 -22.93
CA ALA A 214 -4.43 -14.84 -22.65
C ALA A 214 -5.33 -15.29 -21.50
#